data_AF-A0A447D1Y8-F1
#
_entry.id   AF-A0A447D1Y8-F1
#
_cell.length_a   1.000
_cell.length_b   1.000
_cell.length_c   1.000
_cell.angle_alpha   90.00
_cell.angle_beta   90.00
_cell.angle_gamma   90.00
#
_symmetry.space_group_name_H-M   'P 1'
#
loop_
_entity.id
_entity.type
_entity.pdbx_description
1 polymer ?
#
loop_
_entity_poly.entity_id
_entity_poly.type
_entity_poly.pdbx_seq_one_letter_code
_entity_poly.pdbx_strand_id
1 'polypeptide(L)'
;MRFEILRRSRALIDRMLLADRSYDFLFHPDDSGEVVSLDCETSGFNILADDVISIAAIKIRGNRILTSETFRALIRPGAAMEVSAIKVHQLREADVREGRTIREVMPEFLRFVGSRPLVGYWVSFDVRMINKYLFGLLNINLPNRQYDVSELYYERKYGKAPPGTEIDLRYAAIAADLGLTMLPQHDAFNDALVAAQMYVILRDMQRRGVRIPRQRVAPRAGDFSV
;
A
#
# COMPACT_ATOMS: atom_id res chain seq x y z
N MET A 1 14.99 -13.18 -10.76
CA MET A 1 14.56 -14.52 -11.24
C MET A 1 14.07 -15.43 -10.12
N ARG A 2 14.81 -15.61 -9.02
CA ARG A 2 14.44 -16.51 -7.89
C ARG A 2 13.14 -16.11 -7.13
N PHE A 3 12.95 -14.81 -6.86
CA PHE A 3 11.73 -14.31 -6.19
C PHE A 3 10.45 -14.51 -7.00
N GLU A 4 10.51 -14.32 -8.32
CA GLU A 4 9.35 -14.48 -9.20
C GLU A 4 8.92 -15.95 -9.33
N ILE A 5 9.89 -16.88 -9.30
CA ILE A 5 9.65 -18.32 -9.28
C ILE A 5 8.96 -18.73 -7.97
N LEU A 6 9.49 -18.31 -6.82
CA LEU A 6 8.89 -18.56 -5.49
C LEU A 6 7.46 -18.01 -5.40
N ARG A 7 7.22 -16.81 -5.93
CA ARG A 7 5.89 -16.18 -5.97
C ARG A 7 4.91 -16.98 -6.83
N ARG A 8 5.33 -17.43 -8.02
CA ARG A 8 4.49 -18.27 -8.90
C ARG A 8 4.16 -19.61 -8.25
N SER A 9 5.12 -20.26 -7.60
CA SER A 9 4.88 -21.51 -6.88
C SER A 9 3.90 -21.33 -5.73
N ARG A 10 4.01 -20.23 -4.96
CA ARG A 10 3.07 -19.94 -3.88
C ARG A 10 1.66 -19.61 -4.38
N ALA A 11 1.55 -18.80 -5.44
CA ALA A 11 0.26 -18.49 -6.05
C ALA A 11 -0.46 -19.75 -6.57
N LEU A 12 0.28 -20.72 -7.11
CA LEU A 12 -0.28 -22.02 -7.51
C LEU A 12 -0.82 -22.81 -6.31
N ILE A 13 -0.06 -22.87 -5.22
CA ILE A 13 -0.48 -23.55 -3.99
C ILE A 13 -1.72 -22.86 -3.40
N ASP A 14 -1.68 -21.53 -3.25
CA ASP A 14 -2.81 -20.75 -2.71
C ASP A 14 -4.07 -20.94 -3.57
N ARG A 15 -3.93 -20.95 -4.91
CA ARG A 15 -5.05 -21.26 -5.82
C ARG A 15 -5.58 -22.68 -5.65
N MET A 16 -4.71 -23.67 -5.40
CA MET A 16 -5.15 -25.05 -5.15
C MET A 16 -5.90 -25.17 -3.83
N LEU A 17 -5.45 -24.47 -2.79
CA LEU A 17 -5.98 -24.49 -1.42
C LEU A 17 -7.17 -23.55 -1.20
N LEU A 18 -7.57 -22.77 -2.21
CA LEU A 18 -8.68 -21.83 -2.16
C LEU A 18 -9.97 -22.51 -1.69
N ALA A 19 -10.52 -22.03 -0.57
CA ALA A 19 -11.70 -22.63 0.05
C ALA A 19 -13.00 -22.38 -0.74
N ASP A 20 -13.09 -21.25 -1.44
CA ASP A 20 -14.24 -20.88 -2.26
C ASP A 20 -13.80 -20.54 -3.69
N ARG A 21 -14.18 -21.40 -4.64
CA ARG A 21 -13.83 -21.28 -6.05
C ARG A 21 -14.43 -20.06 -6.74
N SER A 22 -15.43 -19.40 -6.16
CA SER A 22 -15.94 -18.13 -6.71
C SER A 22 -14.89 -17.02 -6.74
N TYR A 23 -13.80 -17.15 -5.97
CA TYR A 23 -12.67 -16.22 -5.92
C TYR A 23 -11.48 -16.63 -6.80
N ASP A 24 -11.62 -17.64 -7.68
CA ASP A 24 -10.52 -18.09 -8.55
C ASP A 24 -9.99 -16.97 -9.48
N PHE A 25 -10.83 -15.97 -9.77
CA PHE A 25 -10.47 -14.79 -10.55
C PHE A 25 -9.29 -13.98 -9.97
N LEU A 26 -9.01 -14.10 -8.66
CA LEU A 26 -7.86 -13.45 -8.02
C LEU A 26 -6.51 -13.97 -8.52
N PHE A 27 -6.51 -15.13 -9.19
CA PHE A 27 -5.30 -15.77 -9.73
C PHE A 27 -5.21 -15.71 -11.25
N HIS A 28 -6.21 -15.11 -11.92
CA HIS A 28 -6.18 -14.98 -13.37
C HIS A 28 -5.21 -13.89 -13.78
N PRO A 29 -4.48 -14.05 -14.91
CA PRO A 29 -3.67 -12.97 -15.44
C PRO A 29 -4.51 -11.70 -15.63
N ASP A 30 -3.98 -10.55 -15.19
CA ASP A 30 -4.56 -9.25 -15.48
C ASP A 30 -3.76 -8.57 -16.60
N ASP A 31 -4.37 -8.47 -17.77
CA ASP A 31 -3.80 -7.82 -18.96
C ASP A 31 -4.30 -6.37 -19.12
N SER A 32 -5.04 -5.85 -18.13
CA SER A 32 -5.64 -4.51 -18.19
C SER A 32 -4.58 -3.39 -18.11
N GLY A 33 -3.39 -3.71 -17.61
CA GLY A 33 -2.35 -2.74 -17.30
C GLY A 33 -2.70 -1.84 -16.12
N GLU A 34 -3.73 -2.20 -15.34
CA GLU A 34 -4.18 -1.47 -14.17
C GLU A 34 -3.35 -1.85 -12.94
N VAL A 35 -3.23 -0.89 -12.04
CA VAL A 35 -2.67 -1.05 -10.69
C VAL A 35 -3.67 -0.43 -9.73
N VAL A 36 -3.78 -0.96 -8.52
CA VAL A 36 -4.71 -0.43 -7.51
C VAL A 36 -3.91 0.15 -6.36
N SER A 37 -4.05 1.45 -6.12
CA SER A 37 -3.55 2.07 -4.89
C SER A 37 -4.44 1.66 -3.73
N LEU A 38 -3.84 1.32 -2.59
CA LEU A 38 -4.51 0.79 -1.41
C LEU A 38 -3.93 1.46 -0.17
N ASP A 39 -4.82 1.83 0.74
CA ASP A 39 -4.49 2.24 2.10
C ASP A 39 -5.60 1.80 3.07
N CYS A 40 -5.21 1.45 4.29
CA CYS A 40 -6.11 1.05 5.37
C CYS A 40 -5.86 1.86 6.65
N GLU A 41 -6.93 2.31 7.29
CA GLU A 41 -6.87 2.72 8.69
C GLU A 41 -7.15 1.52 9.60
N THR A 42 -6.47 1.46 10.75
CA THR A 42 -6.49 0.31 11.65
C THR A 42 -6.64 0.73 13.11
N SER A 43 -7.20 -0.14 13.96
CA SER A 43 -7.38 0.12 15.40
C SER A 43 -6.07 0.25 16.18
N GLY A 44 -4.97 -0.21 15.59
CA GLY A 44 -3.60 -0.19 16.10
C GLY A 44 -2.66 -0.84 15.09
N PHE A 45 -1.39 -1.08 15.47
CA PHE A 45 -0.36 -1.62 14.55
C PHE A 45 -0.09 -3.12 14.70
N ASN A 46 -0.79 -3.82 15.59
CA ASN A 46 -0.61 -5.25 15.82
C ASN A 46 -1.49 -6.08 14.89
N ILE A 47 -0.88 -6.67 13.85
CA ILE A 47 -1.57 -7.53 12.86
C ILE A 47 -2.47 -8.62 13.47
N LEU A 48 -2.12 -9.16 14.64
CA LEU A 48 -2.87 -10.25 15.27
C LEU A 48 -4.05 -9.74 16.10
N ALA A 49 -3.86 -8.62 16.81
CA ALA A 49 -4.82 -8.11 17.77
C ALA A 49 -5.74 -7.02 17.20
N ASP A 50 -5.22 -6.18 16.31
CA ASP A 50 -5.92 -5.02 15.77
C ASP A 50 -6.73 -5.36 14.53
N ASP A 51 -7.71 -4.51 14.26
CA ASP A 51 -8.65 -4.66 13.17
C ASP A 51 -8.55 -3.53 12.15
N VAL A 52 -8.94 -3.83 10.91
CA VAL A 52 -9.12 -2.83 9.86
C VAL A 52 -10.40 -2.04 10.14
N ILE A 53 -10.30 -0.72 10.05
CA ILE A 53 -11.36 0.24 10.34
C ILE A 53 -11.81 0.95 9.06
N SER A 54 -10.90 1.23 8.14
CA SER A 54 -11.22 1.84 6.85
C SER A 54 -10.38 1.20 5.77
N ILE A 55 -10.95 1.06 4.57
CA ILE A 55 -10.22 0.67 3.36
C ILE A 55 -10.54 1.70 2.29
N ALA A 56 -9.51 2.23 1.65
CA ALA A 56 -9.67 2.94 0.39
C ALA A 56 -8.79 2.31 -0.69
N ALA A 57 -9.36 2.17 -1.88
CA ALA A 57 -8.62 1.73 -3.04
C ALA A 57 -8.98 2.53 -4.30
N ILE A 58 -7.98 2.81 -5.14
CA ILE A 58 -8.12 3.67 -6.32
C ILE A 58 -7.41 3.02 -7.50
N LYS A 59 -8.11 2.84 -8.63
CA LYS A 59 -7.49 2.30 -9.83
C LYS A 59 -6.58 3.32 -10.52
N ILE A 60 -5.48 2.82 -11.06
CA ILE A 60 -4.54 3.55 -11.89
C ILE A 60 -4.46 2.83 -13.23
N ARG A 61 -4.70 3.54 -14.33
CA ARG A 61 -4.57 3.01 -15.70
C ARG A 61 -3.54 3.83 -16.46
N GLY A 62 -2.36 3.25 -16.70
CA GLY A 62 -1.24 3.97 -17.30
C GLY A 62 -0.72 5.10 -16.42
N ASN A 63 -0.97 6.35 -16.81
CA ASN A 63 -0.63 7.57 -16.05
C ASN A 63 -1.86 8.29 -15.47
N ARG A 64 -3.03 7.64 -15.50
CA ARG A 64 -4.30 8.22 -15.01
C ARG A 64 -4.69 7.57 -13.69
N ILE A 65 -4.95 8.39 -12.68
CA ILE A 65 -5.54 7.99 -11.41
C ILE A 65 -7.05 8.18 -11.55
N LEU A 66 -7.81 7.09 -11.43
CA LEU A 66 -9.25 7.07 -11.70
C LEU A 66 -10.02 7.26 -10.40
N THR A 67 -10.08 8.50 -9.89
CA THR A 67 -10.77 8.83 -8.63
C THR A 67 -12.28 8.59 -8.67
N SER A 68 -12.88 8.46 -9.87
CA SER A 68 -14.26 8.01 -10.06
C SER A 68 -14.43 6.49 -9.94
N GLU A 69 -13.34 5.72 -10.06
CA GLU A 69 -13.30 4.27 -9.89
C GLU A 69 -12.56 3.94 -8.58
N THR A 70 -13.24 4.20 -7.47
CA THR A 70 -12.72 4.02 -6.11
C THR A 70 -13.59 3.06 -5.32
N PHE A 71 -12.94 2.26 -4.48
CA PHE A 71 -13.57 1.51 -3.41
C PHE A 71 -13.30 2.22 -2.08
N ARG A 72 -14.34 2.43 -1.27
CA ARG A 72 -14.23 2.99 0.08
C ARG A 72 -15.17 2.24 1.00
N ALA A 73 -14.69 1.84 2.16
CA ALA A 73 -15.51 1.20 3.17
C ALA A 73 -15.07 1.61 4.57
N LEU A 74 -16.06 1.94 5.42
CA LEU A 74 -15.89 2.04 6.85
C LEU A 74 -16.32 0.72 7.49
N ILE A 75 -15.45 0.18 8.33
CA ILE A 75 -15.57 -1.15 8.91
C ILE A 75 -15.68 -1.03 10.42
N ARG A 76 -16.65 -1.72 10.99
CA ARG A 76 -16.80 -1.84 12.43
C ARG A 76 -15.76 -2.83 12.97
N PRO A 77 -14.78 -2.39 13.80
CA PRO A 77 -13.82 -3.30 14.39
C PRO A 77 -14.48 -4.19 15.46
N GLY A 78 -13.97 -5.40 15.63
CA GLY A 78 -14.29 -6.25 16.78
C GLY A 78 -13.37 -6.00 17.97
N ALA A 79 -12.13 -5.57 17.70
CA ALA A 79 -11.16 -5.12 18.68
C ALA A 79 -11.47 -3.70 19.19
N ALA A 80 -11.00 -3.40 20.41
CA ALA A 80 -11.01 -2.04 20.94
C ALA A 80 -10.04 -1.16 20.13
N MET A 81 -10.34 0.14 20.04
CA MET A 81 -9.51 1.08 19.30
C MET A 81 -8.48 1.74 20.22
N GLU A 82 -7.20 1.69 19.84
CA GLU A 82 -6.16 2.38 20.61
C GLU A 82 -6.34 3.90 20.54
N VAL A 83 -6.17 4.58 21.67
CA VAL A 83 -6.22 6.06 21.74
C VAL A 83 -5.16 6.69 20.83
N SER A 84 -4.00 6.04 20.67
CA SER A 84 -2.95 6.41 19.71
C SER A 84 -3.47 6.41 18.27
N ALA A 85 -4.15 5.34 17.85
CA ALA A 85 -4.71 5.24 16.51
C ALA A 85 -5.81 6.30 16.28
N ILE A 86 -6.74 6.47 17.24
CA ILE A 86 -7.79 7.50 17.18
C ILE A 86 -7.19 8.91 17.01
N LYS A 87 -6.09 9.24 17.70
CA LYS A 87 -5.43 10.54 17.57
C LYS A 87 -4.80 10.77 16.19
N VAL A 88 -4.46 9.69 15.50
CA VAL A 88 -3.82 9.69 14.18
C VAL A 88 -4.90 9.87 13.11
N HIS A 89 -5.82 8.92 12.98
CA HIS A 89 -6.82 8.89 11.90
C HIS A 89 -8.16 9.58 12.25
N GLN A 90 -8.34 10.03 13.49
CA GLN A 90 -9.50 10.80 13.97
C GLN A 90 -10.86 10.09 13.86
N LEU A 91 -10.87 8.80 13.54
CA LEU A 91 -12.07 7.95 13.60
C LEU A 91 -12.23 7.44 15.03
N ARG A 92 -13.37 7.73 15.65
CA ARG A 92 -13.70 7.22 16.99
C ARG A 92 -14.53 5.95 16.85
N GLU A 93 -14.61 5.18 17.92
CA GLU A 93 -15.50 4.00 17.96
C GLU A 93 -16.94 4.33 17.57
N ALA A 94 -17.43 5.53 17.93
CA ALA A 94 -18.76 5.98 17.56
C ALA A 94 -18.93 6.20 16.05
N ASP A 95 -17.88 6.64 15.36
CA ASP A 95 -17.92 6.93 13.93
C ASP A 95 -17.98 5.64 13.09
N VAL A 96 -17.40 4.54 13.62
CA VAL A 96 -17.31 3.24 12.93
C VAL A 96 -18.33 2.22 13.42
N ARG A 97 -19.12 2.55 14.45
CA ARG A 97 -20.09 1.64 15.09
C ARG A 97 -21.17 1.15 14.14
N GLU A 98 -21.62 2.02 13.24
CA GLU A 98 -22.61 1.70 12.20
C GLU A 98 -21.94 1.24 10.89
N GLY A 99 -20.62 1.07 10.91
CA GLY A 99 -19.85 0.52 9.80
C GLY A 99 -20.21 -0.94 9.52
N ARG A 100 -19.87 -1.38 8.31
CA ARG A 100 -20.08 -2.77 7.88
C ARG A 100 -19.08 -3.69 8.57
N THR A 101 -19.39 -4.97 8.71
CA THR A 101 -18.40 -5.95 9.14
C THR A 101 -17.39 -6.22 8.02
N ILE A 102 -16.18 -6.62 8.40
CA ILE A 102 -15.15 -7.02 7.41
C ILE A 102 -15.63 -8.13 6.48
N ARG A 103 -16.50 -9.05 6.98
CA ARG A 103 -17.08 -10.14 6.18
C ARG A 103 -18.01 -9.65 5.08
N GLU A 104 -18.76 -8.58 5.34
CA GLU A 104 -19.63 -7.96 4.34
C GLU A 104 -18.82 -7.17 3.31
N VAL A 105 -17.73 -6.54 3.74
CA VAL A 105 -16.88 -5.67 2.91
C VAL A 105 -15.96 -6.47 1.99
N MET A 106 -15.41 -7.58 2.48
CA MET A 106 -14.38 -8.35 1.78
C MET A 106 -14.78 -8.77 0.35
N PRO A 107 -16.00 -9.30 0.07
CA PRO A 107 -16.36 -9.71 -1.28
C PRO A 107 -16.31 -8.57 -2.31
N GLU A 108 -16.72 -7.36 -1.92
CA GLU A 108 -16.69 -6.18 -2.79
C GLU A 108 -15.27 -5.69 -3.01
N PHE A 109 -14.48 -5.64 -1.94
CA PHE A 109 -13.07 -5.29 -2.02
C PHE A 109 -12.30 -6.24 -2.95
N LEU A 110 -12.47 -7.55 -2.79
CA LEU A 110 -11.79 -8.56 -3.61
C LEU A 110 -12.18 -8.46 -5.09
N ARG A 111 -13.46 -8.20 -5.38
CA ARG A 111 -13.92 -7.93 -6.77
C ARG A 111 -13.30 -6.65 -7.34
N PHE A 112 -13.17 -5.61 -6.52
CA PHE A 112 -12.59 -4.35 -6.95
C PHE A 112 -11.10 -4.49 -7.31
N VAL A 113 -10.31 -5.14 -6.44
CA VAL A 113 -8.86 -5.31 -6.67
C VAL A 113 -8.57 -6.37 -7.74
N GLY A 114 -9.34 -7.48 -7.77
CA GLY A 114 -9.05 -8.61 -8.64
C GLY A 114 -7.62 -9.13 -8.44
N SER A 115 -6.96 -9.52 -9.51
CA SER A 115 -5.55 -9.95 -9.53
C SER A 115 -4.55 -8.82 -9.81
N ARG A 116 -5.02 -7.56 -9.92
CA ARG A 116 -4.19 -6.38 -10.26
C ARG A 116 -3.10 -6.16 -9.21
N PRO A 117 -1.91 -5.66 -9.59
CA PRO A 117 -0.92 -5.24 -8.61
C PRO A 117 -1.47 -4.18 -7.65
N LEU A 118 -1.08 -4.27 -6.38
CA LEU A 118 -1.38 -3.31 -5.33
C LEU A 118 -0.20 -2.37 -5.14
N VAL A 119 -0.49 -1.10 -4.91
CA VAL A 119 0.49 -0.08 -4.56
C VAL A 119 0.05 0.69 -3.32
N GLY A 120 0.98 1.14 -2.51
CA GLY A 120 0.71 1.96 -1.34
C GLY A 120 2.02 2.38 -0.68
N TYR A 121 1.92 3.20 0.37
CA TYR A 121 3.05 3.52 1.22
C TYR A 121 3.09 2.51 2.37
N TRP A 122 4.17 1.73 2.45
CA TRP A 122 4.25 0.60 3.37
C TRP A 122 3.14 -0.47 3.18
N VAL A 123 2.66 -0.63 1.94
CA VAL A 123 1.49 -1.45 1.53
C VAL A 123 1.48 -2.89 2.05
N SER A 124 2.65 -3.43 2.38
CA SER A 124 2.77 -4.75 3.00
C SER A 124 2.08 -4.84 4.37
N PHE A 125 1.93 -3.72 5.07
CA PHE A 125 1.18 -3.63 6.32
C PHE A 125 -0.32 -3.80 6.05
N ASP A 126 -0.88 -2.99 5.15
CA ASP A 126 -2.30 -3.04 4.74
C ASP A 126 -2.69 -4.43 4.25
N VAL A 127 -1.86 -5.01 3.38
CA VAL A 127 -2.09 -6.37 2.86
C VAL A 127 -2.05 -7.41 3.97
N ARG A 128 -1.17 -7.27 4.98
CA ARG A 128 -1.14 -8.20 6.13
C ARG A 128 -2.38 -8.07 7.01
N MET A 129 -2.85 -6.84 7.24
CA MET A 129 -4.09 -6.57 7.97
C MET A 129 -5.29 -7.20 7.26
N ILE A 130 -5.37 -7.07 5.94
CA ILE A 130 -6.41 -7.71 5.13
C ILE A 130 -6.28 -9.24 5.14
N ASN A 131 -5.06 -9.77 5.00
CA ASN A 131 -4.80 -11.22 4.97
C ASN A 131 -5.22 -11.95 6.25
N LYS A 132 -5.18 -11.28 7.41
CA LYS A 132 -5.73 -11.81 8.68
C LYS A 132 -7.14 -12.36 8.49
N TYR A 133 -7.97 -11.66 7.72
CA TYR A 133 -9.35 -12.03 7.46
C TYR A 133 -9.49 -13.00 6.29
N LEU A 134 -8.71 -12.81 5.21
CA LEU A 134 -8.77 -13.73 4.07
C LEU A 134 -8.39 -15.15 4.46
N PHE A 135 -7.43 -15.35 5.36
CA PHE A 135 -7.03 -16.69 5.75
C PHE A 135 -8.20 -17.46 6.36
N GLY A 136 -8.98 -16.80 7.24
CA GLY A 136 -10.18 -17.40 7.84
C GLY A 136 -11.38 -17.54 6.88
N LEU A 137 -11.44 -16.74 5.81
CA LEU A 137 -12.54 -16.77 4.84
C LEU A 137 -12.29 -17.70 3.65
N LEU A 138 -11.06 -17.72 3.14
CA LEU A 138 -10.69 -18.30 1.85
C LEU A 138 -9.48 -19.22 1.91
N ASN A 139 -8.82 -19.35 3.08
CA ASN A 139 -7.60 -20.15 3.27
C ASN A 139 -6.42 -19.70 2.38
N ILE A 140 -6.37 -18.40 2.06
CA ILE A 140 -5.32 -17.80 1.23
C ILE A 140 -4.91 -16.42 1.77
N ASN A 141 -3.78 -15.93 1.27
CA ASN A 141 -3.46 -14.50 1.30
C ASN A 141 -3.81 -13.87 -0.05
N LEU A 142 -3.90 -12.54 -0.10
CA LEU A 142 -3.97 -11.79 -1.35
C LEU A 142 -2.77 -12.17 -2.24
N PRO A 143 -3.01 -12.70 -3.46
CA PRO A 143 -1.96 -13.15 -4.36
C PRO A 143 -1.32 -11.98 -5.15
N ASN A 144 -1.86 -10.78 -4.98
CA ASN A 144 -1.51 -9.60 -5.76
C ASN A 144 -0.02 -9.25 -5.60
N ARG A 145 0.60 -8.85 -6.71
CA ARG A 145 1.93 -8.22 -6.66
C ARG A 145 1.84 -6.92 -5.86
N GLN A 146 2.83 -6.65 -5.01
CA GLN A 146 2.89 -5.40 -4.25
C GLN A 146 3.98 -4.49 -4.82
N TYR A 147 3.70 -3.19 -4.82
CA TYR A 147 4.66 -2.12 -5.08
C TYR A 147 4.63 -1.16 -3.89
N ASP A 148 5.74 -1.02 -3.20
CA ASP A 148 5.87 -0.01 -2.16
C ASP A 148 6.43 1.28 -2.77
N VAL A 149 5.73 2.41 -2.61
CA VAL A 149 6.21 3.68 -3.15
C VAL A 149 7.51 4.14 -2.49
N SER A 150 7.78 3.74 -1.24
CA SER A 150 9.03 4.03 -0.55
C SER A 150 10.22 3.26 -1.15
N GLU A 151 10.00 2.01 -1.60
CA GLU A 151 11.00 1.21 -2.31
C GLU A 151 11.29 1.80 -3.70
N LEU A 152 10.23 2.13 -4.45
CA LEU A 152 10.37 2.79 -5.76
C LEU A 152 11.14 4.10 -5.65
N TYR A 153 10.80 4.92 -4.66
CA TYR A 153 11.50 6.17 -4.37
C TYR A 153 12.96 5.92 -3.96
N TYR A 154 13.21 4.94 -3.10
CA TYR A 154 14.56 4.54 -2.72
C TYR A 154 15.41 4.20 -3.95
N GLU A 155 14.90 3.39 -4.88
CA GLU A 155 15.65 3.07 -6.10
C GLU A 155 15.97 4.31 -6.95
N ARG A 156 15.05 5.29 -7.01
CA ARG A 156 15.19 6.51 -7.82
C ARG A 156 16.16 7.52 -7.22
N LYS A 157 16.21 7.64 -5.88
CA LYS A 157 17.05 8.63 -5.18
C LYS A 157 18.34 8.02 -4.61
N TYR A 158 18.22 6.88 -3.94
CA TYR A 158 19.27 6.28 -3.11
C TYR A 158 19.87 5.00 -3.68
N GLY A 159 19.28 4.36 -4.69
CA GLY A 159 19.77 3.08 -5.25
C GLY A 159 21.18 3.10 -5.88
N LYS A 160 21.85 4.25 -5.97
CA LYS A 160 23.30 4.37 -6.27
C LYS A 160 23.98 5.37 -5.31
N ALA A 161 23.50 5.46 -4.09
CA ALA A 161 24.10 6.29 -3.06
C ALA A 161 25.31 5.57 -2.45
N PRO A 162 26.37 6.29 -2.06
CA PRO A 162 27.50 5.69 -1.36
C PRO A 162 27.05 5.13 0.00
N PRO A 163 27.78 4.15 0.56
CA PRO A 163 27.57 3.70 1.94
C PRO A 163 27.57 4.88 2.93
N GLY A 164 26.75 4.79 3.97
CA GLY A 164 26.61 5.84 4.98
C GLY A 164 25.74 7.03 4.57
N THR A 165 25.12 7.00 3.37
CA THR A 165 24.12 8.01 3.00
C THR A 165 22.92 7.95 3.94
N GLU A 166 22.53 9.10 4.50
CA GLU A 166 21.30 9.23 5.27
C GLU A 166 20.08 9.06 4.35
N ILE A 167 19.21 8.13 4.70
CA ILE A 167 18.03 7.76 3.91
C ILE A 167 16.80 8.28 4.65
N ASP A 168 16.02 9.12 3.96
CA ASP A 168 14.71 9.56 4.45
C ASP A 168 13.61 9.00 3.55
N LEU A 169 12.91 7.98 4.05
CA LEU A 169 11.76 7.37 3.38
C LEU A 169 10.43 7.78 4.01
N ARG A 170 10.42 8.81 4.88
CA ARG A 170 9.17 9.28 5.48
C ARG A 170 8.25 9.80 4.38
N TYR A 171 6.98 9.45 4.48
CA TYR A 171 5.94 9.83 3.53
C TYR A 171 5.98 11.31 3.12
N ALA A 172 6.06 12.22 4.09
CA ALA A 172 6.15 13.67 3.85
C ALA A 172 7.42 14.09 3.09
N ALA A 173 8.55 13.43 3.34
CA ALA A 173 9.80 13.71 2.63
C ALA A 173 9.71 13.26 1.16
N ILE A 174 9.14 12.08 0.92
CA ILE A 174 8.90 11.56 -0.44
C ILE A 174 7.97 12.51 -1.20
N ALA A 175 6.84 12.91 -0.58
CA ALA A 175 5.88 13.80 -1.21
C ALA A 175 6.51 15.15 -1.57
N ALA A 176 7.30 15.72 -0.67
CA ALA A 176 8.01 16.98 -0.91
C ALA A 176 9.00 16.89 -2.08
N ASP A 177 9.81 15.84 -2.15
CA ASP A 177 10.76 15.66 -3.26
C ASP A 177 10.09 15.42 -4.61
N LEU A 178 8.88 14.84 -4.60
CA LEU A 178 8.08 14.63 -5.80
C LEU A 178 7.21 15.85 -6.16
N GLY A 179 7.28 16.94 -5.37
CA GLY A 179 6.50 18.16 -5.60
C GLY A 179 5.00 17.99 -5.38
N LEU A 180 4.59 17.03 -4.54
CA LEU A 180 3.19 16.76 -4.24
C LEU A 180 2.68 17.64 -3.11
N THR A 181 1.44 18.09 -3.23
CA THR A 181 0.71 18.74 -2.13
C THR A 181 0.25 17.68 -1.13
N MET A 182 0.64 17.84 0.12
CA MET A 182 0.17 16.98 1.20
C MET A 182 -1.30 17.26 1.50
N LEU A 183 -2.14 16.25 1.28
CA LEU A 183 -3.51 16.23 1.77
C LEU A 183 -3.52 15.95 3.29
N PRO A 184 -4.66 16.17 3.98
CA PRO A 184 -4.81 15.67 5.35
C PRO A 184 -4.51 14.17 5.39
N GLN A 185 -3.45 13.82 6.14
CA GLN A 185 -3.01 12.45 6.36
C GLN A 185 -3.93 11.73 7.33
N HIS A 186 -3.86 10.40 7.30
CA HIS A 186 -4.66 9.51 8.12
C HIS A 186 -6.16 9.57 7.77
N ASP A 187 -6.40 9.78 6.47
CA ASP A 187 -7.63 9.45 5.78
C ASP A 187 -7.25 8.49 4.66
N ALA A 188 -7.72 7.24 4.75
CA ALA A 188 -7.34 6.20 3.81
C ALA A 188 -7.48 6.61 2.33
N PHE A 189 -8.48 7.42 1.98
CA PHE A 189 -8.64 7.85 0.59
C PHE A 189 -7.56 8.85 0.16
N ASN A 190 -7.29 9.86 0.98
CA ASN A 190 -6.23 10.82 0.72
C ASN A 190 -4.86 10.13 0.62
N ASP A 191 -4.60 9.18 1.51
CA ASP A 191 -3.33 8.46 1.54
C ASP A 191 -3.19 7.49 0.35
N ALA A 192 -4.24 6.75 -0.01
CA ALA A 192 -4.27 5.98 -1.25
C ALA A 192 -4.09 6.88 -2.49
N LEU A 193 -4.64 8.10 -2.49
CA LEU A 193 -4.54 9.04 -3.61
C LEU A 193 -3.11 9.59 -3.77
N VAL A 194 -2.49 10.03 -2.68
CA VAL A 194 -1.12 10.54 -2.71
C VAL A 194 -0.14 9.41 -3.04
N ALA A 195 -0.33 8.20 -2.51
CA ALA A 195 0.45 7.03 -2.91
C ALA A 195 0.29 6.71 -4.42
N ALA A 196 -0.92 6.85 -4.97
CA ALA A 196 -1.14 6.70 -6.41
C ALA A 196 -0.36 7.76 -7.22
N GLN A 197 -0.32 9.01 -6.76
CA GLN A 197 0.46 10.08 -7.38
C GLN A 197 1.95 9.78 -7.34
N MET A 198 2.47 9.37 -6.17
CA MET A 198 3.86 8.94 -6.00
C MET A 198 4.20 7.82 -6.99
N TYR A 199 3.35 6.80 -7.09
CA TYR A 199 3.54 5.68 -8.01
C TYR A 199 3.63 6.13 -9.46
N VAL A 200 2.69 6.93 -9.94
CA VAL A 200 2.66 7.39 -11.34
C VAL A 200 3.93 8.17 -11.67
N ILE A 201 4.36 9.09 -10.80
CA ILE A 201 5.58 9.89 -10.99
C ILE A 201 6.82 9.00 -10.98
N LEU A 202 6.98 8.15 -9.98
CA LEU A 202 8.15 7.28 -9.84
C LEU A 202 8.29 6.30 -11.01
N ARG A 203 7.16 5.78 -11.51
CA ARG A 203 7.14 4.89 -12.69
C ARG A 203 7.46 5.64 -13.98
N ASP A 204 6.99 6.88 -14.15
CA ASP A 204 7.40 7.73 -15.27
C ASP A 204 8.91 8.00 -15.24
N MET A 205 9.44 8.42 -14.09
CA MET A 205 10.88 8.63 -13.90
C MET A 205 11.69 7.36 -14.22
N GLN A 206 11.21 6.20 -13.76
CA GLN A 206 11.85 4.91 -14.05
C GLN A 206 11.87 4.62 -15.56
N ARG A 207 10.76 4.83 -16.29
CA ARG A 207 10.70 4.63 -17.75
C ARG A 207 11.64 5.57 -18.51
N ARG A 208 11.78 6.82 -18.03
CA ARG A 208 12.64 7.84 -18.64
C ARG A 208 14.10 7.79 -18.19
N GLY A 209 14.44 6.90 -17.25
CA GLY A 209 15.79 6.83 -16.67
C GLY A 209 16.16 8.02 -15.78
N VAL A 210 15.18 8.83 -15.36
CA VAL A 210 15.38 10.01 -14.52
C VAL A 210 15.55 9.60 -13.05
N ARG A 211 16.37 10.35 -12.31
CA ARG A 211 16.64 10.15 -10.89
C ARG A 211 16.34 11.41 -10.08
N ILE A 212 16.02 11.20 -8.81
CA ILE A 212 15.79 12.29 -7.86
C ILE A 212 17.17 12.73 -7.35
N PRO A 213 17.51 14.03 -7.41
CA PRO A 213 18.78 14.52 -6.89
C PRO A 213 18.86 14.30 -5.38
N ARG A 214 20.08 14.08 -4.89
CA ARG A 214 20.37 14.09 -3.45
C ARG A 214 20.92 15.46 -3.08
N GLN A 215 20.45 16.04 -1.98
CA GLN A 215 21.16 17.18 -1.39
C GLN A 215 22.57 16.72 -1.02
N ARG A 216 23.59 17.46 -1.48
CA ARG A 216 24.95 17.24 -1.03
C ARG A 216 25.05 17.76 0.40
N VAL A 217 25.23 16.89 1.36
CA VAL A 217 25.72 17.31 2.68
C VAL A 217 27.15 17.80 2.44
N ALA A 218 27.42 19.07 2.69
CA ALA A 218 28.79 19.59 2.64
C ALA A 218 29.65 18.79 3.62
N PRO A 219 30.91 18.43 3.27
CA PRO A 219 31.80 17.80 4.24
C PRO A 219 31.87 18.69 5.48
N ARG A 220 31.77 18.07 6.67
CA ARG A 220 31.94 18.81 7.92
C ARG A 220 33.34 19.42 7.89
N ALA A 221 33.46 20.71 8.21
CA ALA A 221 34.75 21.35 8.38
C ALA A 221 35.52 20.61 9.49
N GLY A 222 36.47 19.75 9.10
CA GLY A 222 37.19 18.86 10.02
C GLY A 222 37.74 17.58 9.37
N ASP A 223 37.18 17.11 8.24
CA ASP A 223 37.58 15.84 7.62
C ASP A 223 38.78 15.93 6.65
N PHE A 224 39.51 17.05 6.65
CA PHE A 224 40.75 17.21 5.87
C PHE A 224 41.90 17.65 6.77
N SER A 225 42.36 16.74 7.62
CA SER A 225 43.68 16.81 8.24
C SER A 225 44.46 15.54 7.89
N VAL A 226 45.24 15.63 6.82
CA VAL A 226 46.40 14.77 6.54
C VAL A 226 47.56 15.70 6.20
#